data_AF-A0A970IUF9-F1
#
_entry.id   AF-A0A970IUF9-F1
#
_cell.length_a   1.000
_cell.length_b   1.000
_cell.length_c   1.000
_cell.angle_alpha   90.00
_cell.angle_beta   90.00
_cell.angle_gamma   90.00
#
_symmetry.space_group_name_H-M   'P 1'
#
loop_
_entity.id
_entity.type
_entity.pdbx_description
1 polymer ?
#
loop_
_entity_poly.entity_id
_entity_poly.type
_entity_poly.pdbx_seq_one_letter_code
_entity_poly.pdbx_strand_id
1 'polypeptide(L)'
;MKKVFSIGLVLIGLLFISSCEKRQLTGPTKLDYDNESFLLRWNKSEKAQKYLLILNDEEIIVNANQFSLRDYPQDVYKAKVKAKFANSESVFSNEFAFFLKKENILTYRNNAIFWEKFQAASYDINVIENEKIVDRVKRTKNNFIQIKQSYTNSIYIYEVKMYVDGKLINSDKLIYNSVIKTYYKEDQDLIFTISNAKKVFIDYELINEGVQILTEQVIIEKELLNTLENEVVSINLVAEEAVVYFYNITTPPVELISSREGSYQNSDVSFQFKLNGYDFVAGDEKLEEADFSFFDSVLIIKKEWFENFISNHPEA
;
A
#
# COMPACT_ATOMS: atom_id res chain seq x y z
N MET A 1 33.26 85.71 25.01
CA MET A 1 32.72 84.70 24.05
C MET A 1 33.80 83.69 23.59
N LYS A 2 34.46 82.97 24.51
CA LYS A 2 35.45 81.91 24.16
C LYS A 2 35.15 80.53 24.77
N LYS A 3 34.15 80.42 25.67
CA LYS A 3 33.77 79.17 26.36
C LYS A 3 32.65 78.37 25.69
N VAL A 4 31.93 78.97 24.72
CA VAL A 4 30.82 78.30 24.00
C VAL A 4 31.34 77.41 22.86
N PHE A 5 32.56 77.66 22.37
CA PHE A 5 33.14 76.90 21.26
C PHE A 5 33.66 75.50 21.66
N SER A 6 34.03 75.30 22.94
CA SER A 6 34.53 73.99 23.41
C SER A 6 33.42 72.97 23.69
N ILE A 7 32.17 73.39 23.96
CA ILE A 7 31.06 72.47 24.25
C ILE A 7 30.48 71.87 22.94
N GLY A 8 30.50 72.63 21.84
CA GLY A 8 30.06 72.14 20.53
C GLY A 8 30.97 71.03 19.96
N LEU A 9 32.26 71.05 20.27
CA LEU A 9 33.24 70.08 19.75
C LEU A 9 33.14 68.71 20.47
N VAL A 10 32.74 68.70 21.74
CA VAL A 10 32.52 67.46 22.51
C VAL A 10 31.22 66.77 22.07
N LEU A 11 30.19 67.53 21.69
CA LEU A 11 28.92 66.97 21.21
C LEU A 11 29.04 66.32 19.82
N ILE A 12 29.90 66.84 18.94
CA ILE A 12 30.18 66.26 17.62
C ILE A 12 31.03 64.98 17.75
N GLY A 13 31.95 64.92 18.73
CA GLY A 13 32.73 63.71 19.02
C GLY A 13 31.88 62.52 19.50
N LEU A 14 30.77 62.78 20.20
CA LEU A 14 29.85 61.74 20.69
C LEU A 14 28.95 61.15 19.59
N LEU A 15 28.77 61.84 18.46
CA LEU A 15 27.97 61.35 17.33
C LEU A 15 28.75 60.42 16.39
N PHE A 16 30.08 60.34 16.51
CA PHE A 16 30.94 59.41 15.78
C PHE A 16 31.22 58.10 16.52
N ILE A 17 30.58 57.86 17.67
CA ILE A 17 30.35 56.50 18.18
C ILE A 17 29.19 55.90 17.38
N SER A 18 29.28 56.01 16.06
CA SER A 18 28.35 55.46 15.09
C SER A 18 28.42 53.96 15.23
N SER A 19 27.39 53.43 15.89
CA SER A 19 26.97 52.04 15.94
C SER A 19 27.45 51.30 14.71
N CYS A 20 28.52 50.52 14.86
CA CYS A 20 28.87 49.49 13.91
C CYS A 20 27.83 48.40 14.07
N GLU A 21 26.63 48.62 13.51
CA GLU A 21 25.61 47.59 13.40
C GLU A 21 26.27 46.45 12.65
N LYS A 22 26.55 45.37 13.37
CA LYS A 22 27.08 44.14 12.79
C LYS A 22 26.08 43.71 11.74
N ARG A 23 26.42 43.93 10.44
CA ARG A 23 25.60 43.48 9.33
C ARG A 23 25.29 42.01 9.54
N GLN A 24 24.02 41.73 9.77
CA GLN A 24 23.55 40.39 10.03
C GLN A 24 23.74 39.58 8.73
N LEU A 25 24.57 38.55 8.79
CA LEU A 25 24.84 37.72 7.61
C LEU A 25 23.62 36.84 7.33
N THR A 26 23.22 36.77 6.06
CA THR A 26 22.09 35.95 5.63
C THR A 26 22.40 34.46 5.78
N GLY A 27 21.40 33.70 6.22
CA GLY A 27 21.52 32.26 6.41
C GLY A 27 21.61 31.49 5.10
N PRO A 28 22.01 30.21 5.16
CA PRO A 28 21.83 29.27 4.06
C PRO A 28 20.39 29.26 3.52
N THR A 29 20.25 29.00 2.22
CA THR A 29 18.96 29.00 1.51
C THR A 29 18.77 27.68 0.78
N LYS A 30 17.53 27.42 0.30
CA LYS A 30 17.15 26.21 -0.44
C LYS A 30 17.52 24.93 0.30
N LEU A 31 17.06 24.81 1.55
CA LEU A 31 17.11 23.52 2.24
C LEU A 31 16.20 22.55 1.48
N ASP A 32 16.73 21.39 1.15
CA ASP A 32 16.04 20.36 0.40
C ASP A 32 16.50 18.98 0.87
N TYR A 33 15.60 18.00 0.81
CA TYR A 33 15.88 16.64 1.27
C TYR A 33 15.55 15.62 0.17
N ASP A 34 16.54 14.79 -0.13
CA ASP A 34 16.46 13.73 -1.14
C ASP A 34 16.22 12.38 -0.45
N ASN A 35 15.03 11.81 -0.68
CA ASN A 35 14.60 10.52 -0.14
C ASN A 35 15.41 9.33 -0.64
N GLU A 36 15.99 9.40 -1.84
CA GLU A 36 16.74 8.28 -2.43
C GLU A 36 18.17 8.23 -1.89
N SER A 37 18.83 9.39 -1.82
CA SER A 37 20.20 9.48 -1.32
C SER A 37 20.30 9.65 0.21
N PHE A 38 19.18 9.94 0.89
CA PHE A 38 19.11 10.28 2.31
C PHE A 38 19.95 11.52 2.66
N LEU A 39 20.06 12.48 1.73
CA LEU A 39 20.88 13.68 1.90
C LEU A 39 20.01 14.92 2.08
N LEU A 40 20.18 15.60 3.21
CA LEU A 40 19.72 16.98 3.41
C LEU A 40 20.77 17.92 2.82
N ARG A 41 20.38 18.83 1.93
CA ARG A 41 21.28 19.75 1.22
C ARG A 41 20.82 21.20 1.36
N TRP A 42 21.76 22.13 1.24
CA TRP A 42 21.48 23.56 1.17
C TRP A 42 22.51 24.30 0.31
N ASN A 43 22.19 25.53 -0.09
CA ASN A 43 23.12 26.39 -0.80
C ASN A 43 24.32 26.75 0.09
N LYS A 44 25.53 26.59 -0.46
CA LYS A 44 26.77 26.98 0.20
C LYS A 44 26.79 28.50 0.43
N SER A 45 27.09 28.92 1.66
CA SER A 45 27.37 30.32 1.97
C SER A 45 28.82 30.66 1.64
N GLU A 46 29.05 31.78 0.95
CA GLU A 46 30.39 32.20 0.54
C GLU A 46 31.28 32.40 1.77
N LYS A 47 32.50 31.84 1.78
CA LYS A 47 33.47 31.91 2.89
C LYS A 47 33.05 31.22 4.19
N ALA A 48 31.94 30.49 4.23
CA ALA A 48 31.59 29.67 5.39
C ALA A 48 32.62 28.56 5.59
N GLN A 49 33.08 28.38 6.82
CA GLN A 49 34.02 27.33 7.19
C GLN A 49 33.30 26.04 7.58
N LYS A 50 32.15 26.17 8.25
CA LYS A 50 31.29 25.08 8.70
C LYS A 50 29.86 25.57 8.84
N TYR A 51 28.94 24.67 9.15
CA TYR A 51 27.54 24.97 9.43
C TYR A 51 27.12 24.36 10.77
N LEU A 52 26.13 24.99 11.40
CA LEU A 52 25.37 24.41 12.50
C LEU A 52 23.99 24.06 11.96
N LEU A 53 23.72 22.76 11.87
CA LEU A 53 22.42 22.18 11.59
C LEU A 53 21.71 21.96 12.93
N ILE A 54 20.47 22.45 13.05
CA ILE A 54 19.55 22.03 14.10
C ILE A 54 18.55 21.08 13.46
N LEU A 55 18.45 19.85 13.97
CA LEU A 55 17.58 18.79 13.49
C LEU A 55 16.74 18.27 14.67
N ASN A 56 15.42 18.53 14.71
CA ASN A 56 14.55 18.19 15.84
C ASN A 56 15.15 18.60 17.21
N ASP A 57 15.65 19.84 17.30
CA ASP A 57 16.32 20.42 18.47
C ASP A 57 17.74 19.88 18.79
N GLU A 58 18.24 18.93 18.02
CA GLU A 58 19.64 18.47 18.12
C GLU A 58 20.59 19.40 17.35
N GLU A 59 21.68 19.84 17.98
CA GLU A 59 22.72 20.67 17.36
C GLU A 59 23.86 19.83 16.76
N ILE A 60 24.06 19.92 15.45
CA ILE A 60 25.05 19.15 14.69
C ILE A 60 25.97 20.11 13.93
N ILE A 61 27.28 19.97 14.12
CA ILE A 61 28.29 20.74 13.36
C ILE A 61 28.71 19.95 12.13
N VAL A 62 28.57 20.56 10.95
CA VAL A 62 28.87 19.93 9.66
C VAL A 62 29.85 20.78 8.85
N ASN A 63 30.82 20.15 8.20
CA ASN A 63 31.86 20.84 7.42
C ASN A 63 31.47 21.04 5.94
N ALA A 64 30.38 20.40 5.50
CA ALA A 64 29.87 20.49 4.13
C ALA A 64 28.48 21.12 4.10
N ASN A 65 27.99 21.48 2.92
CA ASN A 65 26.63 21.99 2.71
C ASN A 65 25.59 20.88 2.48
N GLN A 66 25.86 19.71 3.06
CA GLN A 66 24.98 18.54 3.04
C GLN A 66 25.19 17.69 4.29
N PHE A 67 24.17 16.91 4.67
CA PHE A 67 24.20 15.99 5.81
C PHE A 67 23.48 14.68 5.46
N SER A 68 24.07 13.56 5.87
CA SER A 68 23.50 12.21 5.65
C SER A 68 22.58 11.83 6.79
N LEU A 69 21.36 11.44 6.45
CA LEU A 69 20.31 10.99 7.37
C LEU A 69 20.10 9.48 7.31
N ARG A 70 21.00 8.73 6.63
CA ARG A 70 20.89 7.28 6.43
C ARG A 70 20.71 6.51 7.75
N ASP A 71 21.42 6.93 8.78
CA ASP A 71 21.42 6.25 10.08
C ASP A 71 20.32 6.75 11.03
N TYR A 72 19.58 7.78 10.63
CA TYR A 72 18.48 8.33 11.44
C TYR A 72 17.22 7.46 11.33
N PRO A 73 16.41 7.32 12.39
CA PRO A 73 15.15 6.58 12.33
C PRO A 73 14.14 7.28 11.43
N GLN A 74 13.23 6.52 10.83
CA GLN A 74 12.11 7.09 10.06
C GLN A 74 11.26 7.99 10.96
N ASP A 75 11.14 9.26 10.60
CA ASP A 75 10.34 10.24 11.34
C ASP A 75 10.13 11.51 10.49
N VAL A 76 9.30 12.42 10.99
CA VAL A 76 9.22 13.80 10.54
C VAL A 76 10.35 14.59 11.20
N TYR A 77 11.16 15.24 10.37
CA TYR A 77 12.27 16.07 10.81
C TYR A 77 12.03 17.54 10.47
N LYS A 78 12.42 18.40 11.41
CA LYS A 78 12.49 19.86 11.25
C LYS A 78 13.95 20.27 11.28
N ALA A 79 14.41 20.85 10.18
CA ALA A 79 15.78 21.30 10.00
C ALA A 79 15.86 22.82 9.84
N LYS A 80 16.87 23.42 10.44
CA LYS A 80 17.33 24.79 10.14
C LYS A 80 18.85 24.85 10.22
N VAL A 81 19.48 25.63 9.35
CA VAL A 81 20.95 25.68 9.25
C VAL A 81 21.41 27.12 9.35
N LYS A 82 22.52 27.37 10.05
CA LYS A 82 23.28 28.63 9.95
C LYS A 82 24.74 28.38 9.57
N ALA A 83 25.32 29.31 8.84
CA ALA A 83 26.73 29.28 8.47
C ALA A 83 27.61 29.86 9.60
N LYS A 84 28.74 29.21 9.87
CA LYS A 84 29.79 29.71 10.77
C LYS A 84 31.01 30.13 9.95
N PHE A 85 31.43 31.37 10.15
CA PHE A 85 32.60 31.99 9.55
C PHE A 85 33.71 32.11 10.60
N ALA A 86 34.89 32.58 10.21
CA ALA A 86 36.03 32.69 11.12
C ALA A 86 35.72 33.54 12.38
N ASN A 87 34.99 34.65 12.22
CA ASN A 87 34.75 35.64 13.29
C ASN A 87 33.26 36.03 13.43
N SER A 88 32.35 35.32 12.78
CA SER A 88 30.93 35.66 12.75
C SER A 88 30.06 34.46 12.39
N GLU A 89 28.74 34.62 12.53
CA GLU A 89 27.75 33.61 12.15
C GLU A 89 26.62 34.28 11.36
N SER A 90 25.93 33.50 10.53
CA SER A 90 24.68 33.95 9.90
C SER A 90 23.49 33.79 10.81
N VAL A 91 22.35 34.37 10.41
CA VAL A 91 21.05 33.90 10.88
C VAL A 91 20.80 32.46 10.44
N PHE A 92 19.86 31.80 11.11
CA PHE A 92 19.31 30.54 10.63
C PHE A 92 18.54 30.73 9.33
N SER A 93 18.56 29.69 8.51
CA SER A 93 17.58 29.51 7.44
C SER A 93 16.17 29.46 8.00
N ASN A 94 15.18 29.59 7.11
CA ASN A 94 13.81 29.18 7.45
C ASN A 94 13.79 27.70 7.88
N GLU A 95 12.87 27.36 8.77
CA GLU A 95 12.62 25.97 9.16
C GLU A 95 12.08 25.19 7.96
N PHE A 96 12.66 24.02 7.74
CA PHE A 96 12.32 23.09 6.67
C PHE A 96 11.88 21.76 7.29
N ALA A 97 10.62 21.37 7.05
CA ALA A 97 10.07 20.11 7.53
C ALA A 97 10.03 19.08 6.38
N PHE A 98 10.49 17.86 6.65
CA PHE A 98 10.49 16.76 5.69
C PHE A 98 10.24 15.43 6.40
N PHE A 99 9.92 14.39 5.63
CA PHE A 99 9.75 13.03 6.14
C PHE A 99 10.92 12.15 5.70
N LEU A 100 11.63 11.56 6.65
CA LEU A 100 12.69 10.60 6.39
C LEU A 100 12.06 9.22 6.19
N LYS A 101 11.77 8.84 4.94
CA LYS A 101 11.17 7.54 4.61
C LYS A 101 12.23 6.46 4.40
N LYS A 102 12.16 5.36 5.12
CA LYS A 102 13.03 4.18 4.90
C LYS A 102 12.32 3.06 4.17
N GLU A 103 11.05 2.84 4.48
CA GLU A 103 10.20 1.80 3.91
C GLU A 103 8.81 2.37 3.62
N ASN A 104 7.98 1.67 2.84
CA ASN A 104 6.56 2.05 2.76
C ASN A 104 5.88 1.95 4.14
N ILE A 105 5.18 3.02 4.52
CA ILE A 105 4.50 3.10 5.81
C ILE A 105 3.12 2.43 5.79
N LEU A 106 2.60 2.09 4.62
CA LEU A 106 1.26 1.55 4.45
C LEU A 106 1.26 0.04 4.67
N THR A 107 0.47 -0.41 5.64
CA THR A 107 0.30 -1.83 5.95
C THR A 107 -1.18 -2.19 5.90
N TYR A 108 -1.49 -3.39 5.42
CA TYR A 108 -2.83 -3.95 5.45
C TYR A 108 -2.94 -4.97 6.57
N ARG A 109 -3.99 -4.88 7.40
CA ARG A 109 -4.38 -5.89 8.40
C ARG A 109 -5.83 -5.68 8.81
N ASN A 110 -6.54 -6.74 9.22
CA ASN A 110 -7.89 -6.66 9.79
C ASN A 110 -8.88 -5.81 8.93
N ASN A 111 -8.85 -6.01 7.61
CA ASN A 111 -9.68 -5.26 6.66
C ASN A 111 -9.52 -3.72 6.74
N ALA A 112 -8.35 -3.25 7.17
CA ALA A 112 -8.02 -1.84 7.25
C ALA A 112 -6.59 -1.59 6.77
N ILE A 113 -6.36 -0.39 6.28
CA ILE A 113 -5.03 0.08 5.90
C ILE A 113 -4.53 0.99 7.01
N PHE A 114 -3.37 0.67 7.55
CA PHE A 114 -2.71 1.36 8.64
C PHE A 114 -1.45 2.05 8.16
N TRP A 115 -1.08 3.11 8.88
CA TRP A 115 0.21 3.77 8.73
C TRP A 115 0.77 4.19 10.08
N GLU A 116 2.06 4.53 10.08
CA GLU A 116 2.71 5.07 11.26
C GLU A 116 2.13 6.46 11.61
N LYS A 117 1.79 6.63 12.89
CA LYS A 117 1.19 7.86 13.40
C LYS A 117 2.28 8.83 13.84
N PHE A 118 2.31 10.02 13.26
CA PHE A 118 3.22 11.09 13.67
C PHE A 118 2.46 12.19 14.42
N GLN A 119 2.98 12.64 15.56
CA GLN A 119 2.26 13.51 16.51
C GLN A 119 1.80 14.84 15.87
N ALA A 120 2.63 15.44 15.03
CA ALA A 120 2.33 16.71 14.34
C ALA A 120 1.59 16.53 13.00
N ALA A 121 1.44 15.30 12.51
CA ALA A 121 0.90 15.04 11.18
C ALA A 121 -0.63 15.07 11.12
N SER A 122 -1.16 15.40 9.96
CA SER A 122 -2.55 15.16 9.55
C SER A 122 -2.56 14.48 8.20
N TYR A 123 -3.61 13.71 7.91
CA TYR A 123 -3.65 12.86 6.73
C TYR A 123 -4.86 13.16 5.86
N ASP A 124 -4.64 13.27 4.56
CA ASP A 124 -5.71 13.12 3.57
C ASP A 124 -5.58 11.73 2.94
N ILE A 125 -6.67 10.97 2.88
CA ILE A 125 -6.73 9.67 2.22
C ILE A 125 -7.63 9.80 1.00
N ASN A 126 -7.12 9.43 -0.17
CA ASN A 126 -7.92 9.23 -1.37
C ASN A 126 -8.01 7.73 -1.67
N VAL A 127 -9.22 7.24 -1.92
CA VAL A 127 -9.44 5.92 -2.50
C VAL A 127 -9.74 6.13 -3.98
N ILE A 128 -8.91 5.54 -4.84
CA ILE A 128 -8.94 5.76 -6.28
C ILE A 128 -9.30 4.45 -6.97
N GLU A 129 -10.28 4.48 -7.86
CA GLU A 129 -10.70 3.36 -8.71
C GLU A 129 -10.78 3.88 -10.15
N ASN A 130 -10.14 3.21 -11.10
CA ASN A 130 -10.12 3.61 -12.52
C ASN A 130 -9.80 5.11 -12.69
N GLU A 131 -8.72 5.57 -12.02
CA GLU A 131 -8.24 6.96 -12.01
C GLU A 131 -9.18 8.01 -11.38
N LYS A 132 -10.32 7.59 -10.83
CA LYS A 132 -11.30 8.46 -10.18
C LYS A 132 -11.27 8.29 -8.67
N ILE A 133 -11.35 9.40 -7.94
CA ILE A 133 -11.47 9.37 -6.48
C ILE A 133 -12.91 8.96 -6.12
N VAL A 134 -13.06 7.75 -5.61
CA VAL A 134 -14.35 7.17 -5.20
C VAL A 134 -14.66 7.38 -3.72
N ASP A 135 -13.63 7.68 -2.92
CA ASP A 135 -13.80 8.08 -1.52
C ASP A 135 -12.65 8.97 -1.05
N ARG A 136 -12.94 9.80 -0.04
CA ARG A 136 -11.97 10.72 0.53
C ARG A 136 -12.21 10.98 1.99
N VAL A 137 -11.13 10.85 2.77
CA VAL A 137 -11.04 11.35 4.15
C VAL A 137 -10.07 12.52 4.17
N LYS A 138 -10.48 13.68 4.71
CA LYS A 138 -9.62 14.87 4.80
C LYS A 138 -9.18 15.13 6.23
N ARG A 139 -7.91 15.48 6.39
CA ARG A 139 -7.26 16.01 7.60
C ARG A 139 -7.55 15.18 8.86
N THR A 140 -7.60 13.86 8.70
CA THR A 140 -7.75 12.97 9.85
C THR A 140 -6.46 12.93 10.67
N LYS A 141 -6.61 12.70 11.98
CA LYS A 141 -5.50 12.39 12.90
C LYS A 141 -5.41 10.89 13.21
N ASN A 142 -6.34 10.10 12.66
CA ASN A 142 -6.28 8.64 12.72
C ASN A 142 -5.16 8.15 11.81
N ASN A 143 -4.64 6.97 12.14
CA ASN A 143 -3.58 6.31 11.38
C ASN A 143 -4.07 5.02 10.70
N PHE A 144 -5.38 4.95 10.45
CA PHE A 144 -5.99 3.85 9.72
C PHE A 144 -7.22 4.31 8.95
N ILE A 145 -7.58 3.53 7.92
CA ILE A 145 -8.84 3.61 7.20
C ILE A 145 -9.43 2.21 7.06
N GLN A 146 -10.71 2.05 7.42
CA GLN A 146 -11.43 0.80 7.20
C GLN A 146 -11.76 0.67 5.71
N ILE A 147 -11.51 -0.50 5.14
CA ILE A 147 -11.93 -0.81 3.77
C ILE A 147 -13.43 -1.05 3.78
N LYS A 148 -14.14 -0.35 2.90
CA LYS A 148 -15.60 -0.50 2.77
C LYS A 148 -15.93 -1.86 2.16
N GLN A 149 -16.91 -2.56 2.72
CA GLN A 149 -17.39 -3.85 2.18
C GLN A 149 -17.95 -3.73 0.76
N SER A 150 -18.38 -2.53 0.34
CA SER A 150 -18.82 -2.25 -1.02
C SER A 150 -17.71 -2.28 -2.07
N TYR A 151 -16.43 -2.36 -1.64
CA TYR A 151 -15.29 -2.44 -2.55
C TYR A 151 -15.02 -3.88 -2.94
N THR A 152 -15.57 -4.28 -4.09
CA THR A 152 -15.51 -5.65 -4.60
C THR A 152 -15.17 -5.67 -6.08
N ASN A 153 -14.43 -6.69 -6.52
CA ASN A 153 -14.16 -7.00 -7.93
C ASN A 153 -13.49 -5.85 -8.71
N SER A 154 -12.60 -5.10 -8.06
CA SER A 154 -11.93 -3.94 -8.65
C SER A 154 -10.57 -3.67 -7.99
N ILE A 155 -9.75 -2.85 -8.65
CA ILE A 155 -8.45 -2.42 -8.14
C ILE A 155 -8.62 -1.02 -7.54
N TYR A 156 -8.33 -0.91 -6.24
CA TYR A 156 -8.35 0.34 -5.51
C TYR A 156 -6.93 0.79 -5.18
N ILE A 157 -6.64 2.07 -5.33
CA ILE A 157 -5.39 2.67 -4.86
C ILE A 157 -5.71 3.57 -3.68
N TYR A 158 -5.15 3.23 -2.53
CA TYR A 158 -5.20 4.04 -1.32
C TYR A 158 -3.99 4.96 -1.29
N GLU A 159 -4.23 6.24 -1.57
CA GLU A 159 -3.22 7.29 -1.52
C GLU A 159 -3.32 8.04 -0.18
N VAL A 160 -2.31 7.91 0.67
CA VAL A 160 -2.22 8.59 1.98
C VAL A 160 -1.24 9.75 1.88
N LYS A 161 -1.77 10.96 1.99
CA LYS A 161 -1.01 12.22 1.97
C LYS A 161 -0.81 12.72 3.38
N MET A 162 0.45 12.84 3.78
CA MET A 162 0.83 13.34 5.11
C MET A 162 1.17 14.83 5.05
N TYR A 163 0.58 15.58 5.98
CA TYR A 163 0.82 17.02 6.11
C TYR A 163 1.28 17.39 7.51
N VAL A 164 2.28 18.26 7.60
CA VAL A 164 2.76 18.89 8.83
C VAL A 164 2.74 20.40 8.65
N ASP A 165 2.16 21.10 9.63
CA ASP A 165 1.97 22.56 9.57
C ASP A 165 1.29 23.03 8.26
N GLY A 166 0.34 22.22 7.77
CA GLY A 166 -0.42 22.47 6.54
C GLY A 166 0.29 22.13 5.23
N LYS A 167 1.59 21.81 5.25
CA LYS A 167 2.39 21.47 4.06
C LYS A 167 2.42 19.97 3.81
N LEU A 168 2.28 19.56 2.55
CA LEU A 168 2.42 18.16 2.15
C LEU A 168 3.89 17.77 2.27
N ILE A 169 4.18 16.73 3.06
CA ILE A 169 5.55 16.25 3.29
C ILE A 169 5.77 14.83 2.77
N ASN A 170 4.72 14.04 2.58
CA ASN A 170 4.80 12.69 2.02
C ASN A 170 3.49 12.28 1.32
N SER A 171 3.57 11.39 0.34
CA SER A 171 2.41 10.82 -0.35
C SER A 171 2.70 9.37 -0.74
N ASP A 172 2.14 8.43 0.00
CA ASP A 172 2.30 7.00 -0.24
C ASP A 172 1.06 6.39 -0.86
N LYS A 173 1.25 5.30 -1.60
CA LYS A 173 0.18 4.58 -2.28
C LYS A 173 0.23 3.09 -1.93
N LEU A 174 -0.93 2.49 -1.69
CA LEU A 174 -1.12 1.05 -1.56
C LEU A 174 -2.15 0.60 -2.59
N ILE A 175 -1.80 -0.42 -3.37
CA ILE A 175 -2.70 -1.04 -4.35
C ILE A 175 -3.42 -2.19 -3.65
N TYR A 176 -4.73 -2.11 -3.61
CA TYR A 176 -5.64 -3.10 -3.06
C TYR A 176 -6.47 -3.70 -4.18
N ASN A 177 -6.14 -4.93 -4.58
CA ASN A 177 -6.89 -5.69 -5.56
C ASN A 177 -7.99 -6.49 -4.84
N SER A 178 -9.22 -5.99 -4.92
CA SER A 178 -10.35 -6.50 -4.14
C SER A 178 -10.97 -7.74 -4.78
N VAL A 179 -11.18 -8.76 -3.93
CA VAL A 179 -11.96 -9.99 -4.14
C VAL A 179 -11.88 -10.57 -5.55
N ILE A 180 -10.86 -11.38 -5.79
CA ILE A 180 -10.94 -12.42 -6.82
C ILE A 180 -11.61 -13.62 -6.16
N LYS A 181 -12.87 -13.90 -6.53
CA LYS A 181 -13.51 -15.16 -6.16
C LYS A 181 -12.82 -16.28 -6.93
N THR A 182 -12.26 -17.25 -6.22
CA THR A 182 -11.70 -18.45 -6.81
C THR A 182 -12.24 -19.68 -6.12
N TYR A 183 -12.22 -20.79 -6.83
CA TYR A 183 -12.61 -22.09 -6.30
C TYR A 183 -11.35 -22.94 -6.16
N TYR A 184 -11.25 -23.70 -5.08
CA TYR A 184 -10.19 -24.70 -4.93
C TYR A 184 -10.80 -26.10 -4.96
N LYS A 185 -10.03 -27.08 -5.44
CA LYS A 185 -10.40 -28.49 -5.37
C LYS A 185 -9.68 -29.11 -4.19
N GLU A 186 -10.37 -29.95 -3.43
CA GLU A 186 -9.86 -30.54 -2.17
C GLU A 186 -8.58 -31.37 -2.35
N ASP A 187 -8.31 -31.83 -3.57
CA ASP A 187 -7.17 -32.68 -3.91
C ASP A 187 -6.00 -31.93 -4.59
N GLN A 188 -6.10 -30.61 -4.74
CA GLN A 188 -5.13 -29.79 -5.48
C GLN A 188 -4.59 -28.64 -4.64
N ASP A 189 -3.29 -28.37 -4.80
CA ASP A 189 -2.69 -27.16 -4.27
C ASP A 189 -3.28 -25.94 -4.97
N LEU A 190 -3.39 -24.85 -4.23
CA LEU A 190 -3.86 -23.59 -4.76
C LEU A 190 -2.68 -22.73 -5.19
N ILE A 191 -2.63 -22.37 -6.46
CA ILE A 191 -1.53 -21.63 -7.06
C ILE A 191 -2.01 -20.23 -7.48
N PHE A 192 -1.34 -19.21 -6.97
CA PHE A 192 -1.52 -17.82 -7.37
C PHE A 192 -0.32 -17.35 -8.17
N THR A 193 -0.55 -16.77 -9.35
CA THR A 193 0.51 -16.11 -10.13
C THR A 193 0.69 -14.68 -9.66
N ILE A 194 1.61 -14.47 -8.71
CA ILE A 194 1.90 -13.17 -8.10
C ILE A 194 3.40 -13.00 -7.96
N SER A 195 3.92 -11.96 -8.60
CA SER A 195 5.34 -11.61 -8.53
C SER A 195 5.71 -10.99 -7.18
N ASN A 196 6.87 -11.37 -6.65
CA ASN A 196 7.49 -10.79 -5.45
C ASN A 196 6.57 -10.79 -4.21
N ALA A 197 5.77 -11.84 -4.04
CA ALA A 197 5.02 -12.06 -2.81
C ALA A 197 6.00 -12.18 -1.64
N LYS A 198 5.63 -11.61 -0.49
CA LYS A 198 6.43 -11.60 0.74
C LYS A 198 5.72 -12.27 1.91
N LYS A 199 4.39 -12.16 1.99
CA LYS A 199 3.58 -12.65 3.10
C LYS A 199 2.23 -13.16 2.61
N VAL A 200 1.74 -14.21 3.25
CA VAL A 200 0.42 -14.81 3.04
C VAL A 200 -0.34 -14.74 4.35
N PHE A 201 -1.57 -14.24 4.30
CA PHE A 201 -2.48 -14.30 5.43
C PHE A 201 -3.74 -15.07 5.05
N ILE A 202 -4.15 -15.98 5.92
CA ILE A 202 -5.42 -16.72 5.80
C ILE A 202 -6.29 -16.29 6.97
N ASP A 203 -7.51 -15.82 6.68
CA ASP A 203 -8.45 -15.25 7.66
C ASP A 203 -7.78 -14.21 8.59
N TYR A 204 -6.93 -13.37 7.97
CA TYR A 204 -6.15 -12.29 8.60
C TYR A 204 -4.99 -12.74 9.51
N GLU A 205 -4.70 -14.04 9.59
CA GLU A 205 -3.56 -14.57 10.33
C GLU A 205 -2.37 -14.87 9.41
N LEU A 206 -1.15 -14.53 9.84
CA LEU A 206 0.07 -14.79 9.06
C LEU A 206 0.37 -16.29 9.04
N ILE A 207 0.45 -16.87 7.84
CA ILE A 207 0.73 -18.30 7.67
C ILE A 207 2.13 -18.51 7.12
N ASN A 208 2.89 -19.39 7.77
CA ASN A 208 4.24 -19.78 7.35
C ASN A 208 4.35 -21.27 6.98
N GLU A 209 3.53 -22.13 7.59
CA GLU A 209 3.52 -23.57 7.31
C GLU A 209 2.46 -23.88 6.24
N GLY A 210 2.73 -24.82 5.33
CA GLY A 210 1.82 -25.16 4.23
C GLY A 210 1.74 -24.10 3.11
N VAL A 211 2.67 -23.14 3.09
CA VAL A 211 2.73 -22.07 2.09
C VAL A 211 4.13 -21.99 1.50
N GLN A 212 4.22 -21.98 0.18
CA GLN A 212 5.46 -21.78 -0.56
C GLN A 212 5.39 -20.45 -1.33
N ILE A 213 6.32 -19.54 -1.03
CA ILE A 213 6.44 -18.25 -1.71
C ILE A 213 7.62 -18.32 -2.68
N LEU A 214 7.30 -18.31 -3.97
CA LEU A 214 8.25 -18.28 -5.08
C LEU A 214 8.27 -16.88 -5.71
N THR A 215 9.25 -16.61 -6.57
CA THR A 215 9.41 -15.28 -7.20
C THR A 215 8.17 -14.84 -7.97
N GLU A 216 7.47 -15.76 -8.64
CA GLU A 216 6.33 -15.46 -9.52
C GLU A 216 5.03 -16.14 -9.07
N GLN A 217 5.08 -16.90 -7.97
CA GLN A 217 3.97 -17.73 -7.55
C GLN A 217 3.88 -17.84 -6.02
N VAL A 218 2.66 -17.97 -5.54
CA VAL A 218 2.38 -18.44 -4.17
C VAL A 218 1.62 -19.74 -4.29
N ILE A 219 2.09 -20.78 -3.61
CA ILE A 219 1.44 -22.09 -3.55
C ILE A 219 0.96 -22.30 -2.12
N ILE A 220 -0.32 -22.62 -1.96
CA ILE A 220 -0.91 -23.03 -0.68
C ILE A 220 -1.24 -24.51 -0.79
N GLU A 221 -0.60 -25.30 0.04
CA GLU A 221 -0.70 -26.76 0.03
C GLU A 221 -2.13 -27.19 0.40
N LYS A 222 -2.65 -28.18 -0.31
CA LYS A 222 -4.01 -28.70 -0.07
C LYS A 222 -4.22 -29.19 1.36
N GLU A 223 -3.19 -29.73 2.01
CA GLU A 223 -3.26 -30.21 3.39
C GLU A 223 -3.63 -29.07 4.33
N LEU A 224 -3.04 -27.88 4.14
CA LEU A 224 -3.40 -26.69 4.90
C LEU A 224 -4.85 -26.26 4.60
N LEU A 225 -5.25 -26.22 3.33
CA LEU A 225 -6.62 -25.84 2.93
C LEU A 225 -7.66 -26.76 3.56
N ASN A 226 -7.38 -28.06 3.60
CA ASN A 226 -8.27 -29.07 4.19
C ASN A 226 -8.39 -28.95 5.73
N THR A 227 -7.52 -28.19 6.40
CA THR A 227 -7.68 -27.88 7.84
C THR A 227 -8.60 -26.69 8.11
N LEU A 228 -8.95 -25.92 7.08
CA LEU A 228 -9.80 -24.74 7.24
C LEU A 228 -11.25 -25.20 7.29
N GLU A 229 -11.88 -25.09 8.45
CA GLU A 229 -13.29 -25.50 8.66
C GLU A 229 -14.31 -24.56 7.99
N ASN A 230 -13.86 -23.44 7.41
CA ASN A 230 -14.71 -22.39 6.86
C ASN A 230 -15.12 -22.66 5.40
N GLU A 231 -16.41 -22.50 5.08
CA GLU A 231 -16.95 -22.57 3.70
C GLU A 231 -16.35 -21.50 2.77
N VAL A 232 -15.97 -20.36 3.35
CA VAL A 232 -15.30 -19.26 2.65
C VAL A 232 -14.07 -18.85 3.45
N VAL A 233 -12.92 -18.94 2.79
CA VAL A 233 -11.62 -18.57 3.33
C VAL A 233 -11.15 -17.28 2.66
N SER A 234 -10.73 -16.30 3.45
CA SER A 234 -10.13 -15.07 2.92
C SER A 234 -8.62 -15.18 2.88
N ILE A 235 -8.04 -15.15 1.69
CA ILE A 235 -6.58 -15.20 1.49
C ILE A 235 -6.07 -13.83 1.04
N ASN A 236 -5.10 -13.30 1.78
CA ASN A 236 -4.46 -12.02 1.49
C ASN A 236 -2.99 -12.26 1.13
N LEU A 237 -2.60 -11.83 -0.05
CA LEU A 237 -1.23 -11.95 -0.55
C LEU A 237 -0.62 -10.56 -0.63
N VAL A 238 0.45 -10.34 0.14
CA VAL A 238 1.18 -9.06 0.15
C VAL A 238 2.40 -9.20 -0.75
N ALA A 239 2.39 -8.47 -1.86
CA ALA A 239 3.44 -8.45 -2.88
C ALA A 239 4.08 -7.07 -2.97
N GLU A 240 5.38 -7.05 -3.23
CA GLU A 240 6.21 -5.84 -3.12
C GLU A 240 5.88 -5.02 -1.86
N GLU A 241 6.34 -3.78 -1.72
CA GLU A 241 6.13 -3.03 -0.48
C GLU A 241 4.71 -2.42 -0.32
N ALA A 242 3.80 -2.62 -1.28
CA ALA A 242 2.51 -1.92 -1.26
C ALA A 242 1.39 -2.54 -2.13
N VAL A 243 1.48 -3.80 -2.54
CA VAL A 243 0.39 -4.45 -3.30
C VAL A 243 -0.24 -5.54 -2.45
N VAL A 244 -1.55 -5.50 -2.31
CA VAL A 244 -2.35 -6.47 -1.56
C VAL A 244 -3.37 -7.08 -2.50
N TYR A 245 -3.33 -8.40 -2.65
CA TYR A 245 -4.34 -9.16 -3.37
C TYR A 245 -5.24 -9.86 -2.37
N PHE A 246 -6.55 -9.68 -2.53
CA PHE A 246 -7.56 -10.28 -1.69
C PHE A 246 -8.34 -11.34 -2.49
N TYR A 247 -8.26 -12.60 -2.05
CA TYR A 247 -8.99 -13.71 -2.63
C TYR A 247 -10.03 -14.21 -1.63
N ASN A 248 -11.26 -14.41 -2.11
CA ASN A 248 -12.24 -15.21 -1.37
C ASN A 248 -12.32 -16.57 -2.03
N ILE A 249 -12.06 -17.59 -1.24
CA ILE A 249 -11.88 -18.95 -1.71
C ILE A 249 -12.97 -19.77 -1.11
N THR A 250 -13.66 -20.52 -1.96
CA THR A 250 -14.72 -21.41 -1.52
C THR A 250 -14.62 -22.70 -2.32
N THR A 251 -15.22 -23.76 -1.81
CA THR A 251 -15.38 -24.98 -2.59
C THR A 251 -16.26 -24.71 -3.81
N PRO A 252 -15.99 -25.31 -4.98
CA PRO A 252 -16.86 -25.16 -6.13
C PRO A 252 -18.29 -25.58 -5.75
N PRO A 253 -19.33 -24.85 -6.18
CA PRO A 253 -20.70 -25.20 -5.84
C PRO A 253 -21.08 -26.57 -6.40
N VAL A 254 -20.50 -26.95 -7.53
CA VAL A 254 -20.70 -28.27 -8.16
C VAL A 254 -19.36 -28.78 -8.66
N GLU A 255 -19.04 -30.03 -8.34
CA GLU A 255 -17.86 -30.73 -8.84
C GLU A 255 -18.28 -32.05 -9.51
N LEU A 256 -17.79 -32.30 -10.73
CA LEU A 256 -18.03 -33.57 -11.40
C LEU A 256 -17.07 -34.64 -10.85
N ILE A 257 -17.63 -35.68 -10.24
CA ILE A 257 -16.88 -36.82 -9.67
C ILE A 257 -16.60 -37.88 -10.73
N SER A 258 -17.56 -38.12 -11.63
CA SER A 258 -17.40 -39.11 -12.70
C SER A 258 -16.48 -38.62 -13.83
N SER A 259 -16.07 -39.53 -14.70
CA SER A 259 -15.32 -39.16 -15.91
C SER A 259 -16.12 -38.17 -16.78
N ARG A 260 -15.43 -37.18 -17.36
CA ARG A 260 -15.99 -36.28 -18.39
C ARG A 260 -16.22 -36.99 -19.71
N GLU A 261 -15.51 -38.08 -19.94
CA GLU A 261 -15.52 -38.85 -21.18
C GLU A 261 -16.06 -40.25 -20.91
N GLY A 262 -16.89 -40.73 -21.82
CA GLY A 262 -17.43 -42.09 -21.81
C GLY A 262 -17.84 -42.50 -23.21
N SER A 263 -17.71 -43.78 -23.53
CA SER A 263 -18.27 -44.33 -24.76
C SER A 263 -19.73 -44.68 -24.50
N TYR A 264 -20.62 -44.24 -25.38
CA TYR A 264 -22.03 -44.65 -25.34
C TYR A 264 -22.14 -46.15 -25.61
N GLN A 265 -22.70 -46.91 -24.67
CA GLN A 265 -22.86 -48.36 -24.74
C GLN A 265 -24.34 -48.75 -24.81
N ASN A 266 -25.14 -48.01 -25.59
CA ASN A 266 -26.57 -48.31 -25.79
C ASN A 266 -27.37 -48.39 -24.47
N SER A 267 -27.07 -47.52 -23.52
CA SER A 267 -27.67 -47.45 -22.18
C SER A 267 -27.68 -46.01 -21.66
N ASP A 268 -28.44 -45.75 -20.61
CA ASP A 268 -28.43 -44.45 -19.90
C ASP A 268 -27.00 -44.06 -19.51
N VAL A 269 -26.64 -42.80 -19.73
CA VAL A 269 -25.34 -42.26 -19.34
C VAL A 269 -25.52 -41.45 -18.06
N SER A 270 -24.72 -41.76 -17.04
CA SER A 270 -24.80 -41.07 -15.75
C SER A 270 -23.53 -40.28 -15.45
N PHE A 271 -23.72 -39.07 -14.92
CA PHE A 271 -22.68 -38.20 -14.42
C PHE A 271 -22.93 -37.92 -12.95
N GLN A 272 -21.96 -38.24 -12.10
CA GLN A 272 -22.08 -38.03 -10.65
C GLN A 272 -21.40 -36.72 -10.27
N PHE A 273 -22.09 -35.94 -9.44
CA PHE A 273 -21.62 -34.65 -8.94
C PHE A 273 -21.50 -34.66 -7.42
N LYS A 274 -20.61 -33.82 -6.90
CA LYS A 274 -20.58 -33.38 -5.51
C LYS A 274 -21.18 -31.98 -5.49
N LEU A 275 -22.30 -31.80 -4.79
CA LEU A 275 -23.05 -30.54 -4.82
C LEU A 275 -22.74 -29.57 -3.68
N ASN A 276 -21.86 -29.91 -2.72
CA ASN A 276 -21.37 -28.98 -1.69
C ASN A 276 -22.45 -28.06 -1.04
N GLY A 277 -23.64 -28.61 -0.75
CA GLY A 277 -24.76 -27.86 -0.14
C GLY A 277 -25.70 -27.16 -1.13
N TYR A 278 -25.48 -27.32 -2.43
CA TYR A 278 -26.33 -26.83 -3.51
C TYR A 278 -27.24 -27.93 -4.05
N ASP A 279 -28.29 -27.51 -4.75
CA ASP A 279 -29.21 -28.39 -5.48
C ASP A 279 -29.29 -27.97 -6.95
N PHE A 280 -29.58 -28.94 -7.82
CA PHE A 280 -29.93 -28.64 -9.21
C PHE A 280 -31.35 -28.09 -9.28
N VAL A 281 -31.51 -26.97 -10.00
CA VAL A 281 -32.82 -26.40 -10.33
C VAL A 281 -32.95 -26.43 -11.84
N ALA A 282 -34.06 -26.98 -12.36
CA ALA A 282 -34.34 -26.95 -13.80
C ALA A 282 -34.44 -25.49 -14.27
N GLY A 283 -33.67 -25.14 -15.31
CA GLY A 283 -33.68 -23.79 -15.88
C GLY A 283 -34.90 -23.52 -16.77
N ASP A 284 -35.12 -22.25 -17.12
CA ASP A 284 -36.22 -21.79 -17.99
C ASP A 284 -36.08 -22.24 -19.47
N GLU A 285 -34.90 -22.73 -19.86
CA GLU A 285 -34.70 -23.33 -21.18
C GLU A 285 -35.25 -24.76 -21.19
N LYS A 286 -36.25 -24.99 -22.06
CA LYS A 286 -36.93 -26.27 -22.26
C LYS A 286 -35.99 -27.34 -22.78
N LEU A 287 -35.16 -27.90 -21.91
CA LEU A 287 -34.78 -29.29 -22.06
C LEU A 287 -36.01 -30.08 -21.56
N GLU A 288 -36.59 -30.92 -22.41
CA GLU A 288 -37.75 -31.71 -22.01
C GLU A 288 -37.30 -32.69 -20.91
N GLU A 289 -38.03 -32.76 -19.79
CA GLU A 289 -37.75 -33.69 -18.67
C GLU A 289 -37.65 -35.16 -19.12
N ALA A 290 -38.10 -35.48 -20.34
CA ALA A 290 -37.98 -36.79 -20.96
C ALA A 290 -36.54 -37.19 -21.35
N ASP A 291 -35.65 -36.21 -21.58
CA ASP A 291 -34.31 -36.45 -22.13
C ASP A 291 -33.24 -36.69 -21.05
N PHE A 292 -33.48 -36.20 -19.84
CA PHE A 292 -32.55 -36.28 -18.72
C PHE A 292 -33.31 -36.23 -17.39
N SER A 293 -32.78 -36.90 -16.38
CA SER A 293 -33.29 -36.84 -15.01
C SER A 293 -32.15 -36.58 -14.04
N PHE A 294 -32.38 -35.70 -13.07
CA PHE A 294 -31.47 -35.50 -11.94
C PHE A 294 -32.02 -36.21 -10.70
N PHE A 295 -31.21 -37.09 -10.11
CA PHE A 295 -31.55 -37.77 -8.86
C PHE A 295 -30.31 -37.91 -7.99
N ASP A 296 -30.37 -37.42 -6.75
CA ASP A 296 -29.33 -37.60 -5.73
C ASP A 296 -27.90 -37.27 -6.23
N SER A 297 -27.73 -36.06 -6.78
CA SER A 297 -26.46 -35.60 -7.37
C SER A 297 -26.00 -36.36 -8.62
N VAL A 298 -26.86 -37.19 -9.23
CA VAL A 298 -26.58 -37.89 -10.49
C VAL A 298 -27.42 -37.28 -11.59
N LEU A 299 -26.77 -36.77 -12.65
CA LEU A 299 -27.40 -36.49 -13.93
C LEU A 299 -27.46 -37.78 -14.73
N ILE A 300 -28.66 -38.20 -15.12
CA ILE A 300 -28.88 -39.35 -16.00
C ILE A 300 -29.40 -38.81 -17.32
N ILE A 301 -28.64 -38.96 -18.39
CA ILE A 301 -29.10 -38.71 -19.76
C ILE A 301 -29.68 -40.02 -20.28
N LYS A 302 -30.95 -39.96 -20.70
CA LYS A 302 -31.70 -41.15 -21.11
C LYS A 302 -31.18 -41.70 -22.42
N LYS A 303 -31.16 -43.03 -22.51
CA LYS A 303 -30.74 -43.77 -23.71
C LYS A 303 -31.45 -43.25 -24.97
N GLU A 304 -32.74 -42.98 -24.87
CA GLU A 304 -33.59 -42.50 -25.97
C GLU A 304 -33.09 -41.18 -26.56
N TRP A 305 -32.51 -40.31 -25.74
CA TRP A 305 -31.91 -39.06 -26.22
C TRP A 305 -30.73 -39.34 -27.15
N PHE A 306 -29.84 -40.27 -26.78
CA PHE A 306 -28.71 -40.66 -27.63
C PHE A 306 -29.16 -41.35 -28.93
N GLU A 307 -30.16 -42.24 -28.86
CA GLU A 307 -30.73 -42.89 -30.05
C GLU A 307 -31.33 -41.87 -31.02
N ASN A 308 -32.08 -40.89 -30.50
CA ASN A 308 -32.62 -39.79 -31.29
C ASN A 308 -31.51 -38.90 -31.87
N PHE A 309 -30.47 -38.58 -31.07
CA PHE A 309 -29.34 -37.77 -31.51
C PHE A 309 -28.58 -38.44 -32.66
N ILE A 310 -28.22 -39.72 -32.51
CA ILE A 310 -27.51 -40.52 -33.53
C ILE A 310 -28.36 -40.69 -34.79
N SER A 311 -29.68 -40.94 -34.64
CA SER A 311 -30.57 -41.07 -35.80
C SER A 311 -30.69 -39.77 -36.61
N ASN A 312 -30.59 -38.61 -35.95
CA ASN A 312 -30.64 -37.30 -36.61
C ASN A 312 -29.26 -36.81 -37.08
N HIS A 313 -28.17 -37.39 -36.56
CA HIS A 313 -26.79 -37.02 -36.87
C HIS A 313 -25.94 -38.29 -37.11
N PRO A 314 -26.14 -39.00 -38.23
CA PRO A 314 -25.48 -40.29 -38.49
C PRO A 314 -23.95 -40.22 -38.68
N GLU A 315 -23.36 -39.02 -38.70
CA GLU A 315 -21.91 -38.81 -38.79
C GLU A 315 -21.24 -38.48 -37.44
N ALA A 316 -22.01 -38.36 -36.35
CA ALA A 316 -21.51 -38.11 -34.99
C ALA A 316 -21.00 -39.41 -34.33
#